data_AF-X0X6Z2-F1
#
_entry.id   AF-X0X6Z2-F1
#
_cell.length_a   1.000
_cell.length_b   1.000
_cell.length_c   1.000
_cell.angle_alpha   90.00
_cell.angle_beta   90.00
_cell.angle_gamma   90.00
#
_symmetry.space_group_name_H-M   'P 1'
#
loop_
_entity.id
_entity.type
_entity.pdbx_description
1 polymer ?
#
loop_
_entity_poly.entity_id
_entity_poly.type
_entity_poly.pdbx_seq_one_letter_code
_entity_poly.pdbx_strand_id
1 'polypeptide(L)'
;LGCGAEEKNTFCLTKDNYAFLSQHIGDMENMETLEHFDSTISLYKRLFHIEPEIIAHDLHPDYLATKYAQELGEFGIKLVPVQHHHAHIASCLADNGLESPVIGVAFDGTGMGADGNIWGGEFLVADYRNFRRVGHLEYLPLPGGAAAIKRPYRTAIGYILTLLGENALNAVIASEAKQSQLASVGQVTEVEIEVIKRQIERRINSPLTSSMGRLFDAISALLGIRGEIDYEGQAAVELEMAALSSV
;
A
#
# COMPACT_ATOMS: atom_id res chain seq x y z
N LEU A 1 -12.19 -18.41 6.21
CA LEU A 1 -11.93 -17.08 6.80
C LEU A 1 -10.91 -16.38 5.92
N GLY A 2 -11.24 -15.22 5.35
CA GLY A 2 -10.24 -14.30 4.81
C GLY A 2 -9.90 -13.26 5.87
N CYS A 3 -8.65 -13.18 6.31
CA CYS A 3 -8.25 -12.28 7.41
C CYS A 3 -8.16 -10.81 6.99
N GLY A 4 -8.06 -10.52 5.69
CA GLY A 4 -7.91 -9.16 5.17
C GLY A 4 -6.47 -8.63 5.21
N ALA A 5 -6.33 -7.33 5.00
CA ALA A 5 -5.06 -6.59 5.01
C ALA A 5 -4.76 -5.96 6.39
N GLU A 6 -3.65 -5.24 6.54
CA GLU A 6 -3.35 -4.54 7.81
C GLU A 6 -4.16 -3.24 7.97
N GLU A 7 -4.16 -2.41 6.93
CA GLU A 7 -4.87 -1.12 6.95
C GLU A 7 -6.33 -1.30 6.55
N LYS A 8 -7.19 -0.52 7.21
CA LYS A 8 -8.64 -0.47 6.96
C LYS A 8 -9.29 -1.86 6.90
N ASN A 9 -8.86 -2.74 7.79
CA ASN A 9 -9.16 -4.16 7.75
C ASN A 9 -10.66 -4.46 7.82
N THR A 10 -11.05 -5.48 7.06
CA THR A 10 -12.26 -6.29 7.27
C THR A 10 -11.89 -7.75 7.07
N PHE A 11 -12.42 -8.65 7.90
CA PHE A 11 -12.37 -10.07 7.63
C PHE A 11 -13.62 -10.54 6.90
N CYS A 12 -13.54 -11.73 6.30
CA CYS A 12 -14.68 -12.37 5.65
C CYS A 12 -14.82 -13.84 6.06
N LEU A 13 -16.02 -14.25 6.47
CA LEU A 13 -16.37 -15.66 6.61
C LEU A 13 -17.22 -16.09 5.43
N THR A 14 -17.00 -17.29 4.91
CA THR A 14 -17.78 -17.84 3.80
C THR A 14 -18.52 -19.11 4.23
N LYS A 15 -19.73 -19.29 3.71
CA LYS A 15 -20.52 -20.52 3.86
C LYS A 15 -21.47 -20.65 2.68
N ASP A 16 -21.49 -21.83 2.08
CA ASP A 16 -22.23 -22.10 0.85
C ASP A 16 -21.91 -21.03 -0.22
N ASN A 17 -22.93 -20.27 -0.67
CA ASN A 17 -22.78 -19.22 -1.69
C ASN A 17 -22.71 -17.81 -1.08
N TYR A 18 -22.43 -17.68 0.22
CA TYR A 18 -22.42 -16.40 0.92
C TYR A 18 -21.05 -16.04 1.46
N ALA A 19 -20.72 -14.75 1.36
CA ALA A 19 -19.56 -14.11 1.95
C ALA A 19 -20.04 -13.07 2.97
N PHE A 20 -19.73 -13.30 4.25
CA PHE A 20 -20.08 -12.45 5.38
C PHE A 20 -18.87 -11.58 5.73
N LEU A 21 -18.83 -10.38 5.15
CA LEU A 21 -17.86 -9.34 5.49
C LEU A 21 -18.17 -8.77 6.89
N SER A 22 -17.12 -8.54 7.66
CA SER A 22 -17.23 -7.84 8.94
C SER A 22 -17.53 -6.35 8.74
N GLN A 23 -17.89 -5.67 9.82
CA GLN A 23 -17.73 -4.22 9.88
C GLN A 23 -16.25 -3.84 9.70
N HIS A 24 -16.01 -2.55 9.40
CA HIS A 24 -14.67 -1.99 9.41
C HIS A 24 -14.03 -2.15 10.80
N ILE A 25 -12.90 -2.86 10.85
CA ILE A 25 -12.14 -3.11 12.08
C ILE A 25 -11.19 -1.95 12.37
N GLY A 26 -10.64 -1.33 11.32
CA GLY A 26 -9.64 -0.26 11.42
C GLY A 26 -8.25 -0.71 11.00
N ASP A 27 -7.24 0.05 11.39
CA ASP A 27 -5.84 -0.26 11.10
C ASP A 27 -5.28 -1.20 12.17
N MET A 28 -4.79 -2.36 11.75
CA MET A 28 -4.33 -3.45 12.60
C MET A 28 -2.91 -3.19 13.14
N GLU A 29 -2.71 -2.08 13.87
CA GLU A 29 -1.37 -1.64 14.30
C GLU A 29 -1.04 -1.97 15.76
N ASN A 30 -2.05 -2.38 16.57
CA ASN A 30 -1.91 -2.54 18.01
C ASN A 30 -2.74 -3.69 18.57
N MET A 31 -2.48 -4.04 19.84
CA MET A 31 -3.11 -5.17 20.52
C MET A 31 -4.62 -4.97 20.66
N GLU A 32 -5.05 -3.74 20.93
CA GLU A 32 -6.46 -3.41 21.11
C GLU A 32 -7.28 -3.70 19.84
N THR A 33 -6.74 -3.34 18.67
CA THR A 33 -7.37 -3.69 17.37
C THR A 33 -7.37 -5.19 17.09
N LEU A 34 -6.31 -5.91 17.48
CA LEU A 34 -6.23 -7.36 17.32
C LEU A 34 -7.22 -8.12 18.23
N GLU A 35 -7.38 -7.68 19.48
CA GLU A 35 -8.39 -8.24 20.39
C GLU A 35 -9.82 -7.98 19.89
N HIS A 36 -10.08 -6.79 19.34
CA HIS A 36 -11.36 -6.49 18.71
C HIS A 36 -11.61 -7.38 17.47
N PHE A 37 -10.58 -7.59 16.65
CA PHE A 37 -10.63 -8.47 15.48
C PHE A 37 -10.98 -9.92 15.87
N ASP A 38 -10.24 -10.53 16.80
CA ASP A 38 -10.47 -11.92 17.22
C ASP A 38 -11.84 -12.11 17.89
N SER A 39 -12.22 -11.20 18.78
CA SER A 39 -13.54 -11.25 19.44
C SER A 39 -14.69 -11.12 18.44
N THR A 40 -14.52 -10.31 17.39
CA THR A 40 -15.50 -10.15 16.31
C THR A 40 -15.56 -11.39 15.41
N ILE A 41 -14.43 -12.01 15.06
CA ILE A 41 -14.43 -13.30 14.34
C ILE A 41 -15.19 -14.34 15.15
N SER A 42 -14.88 -14.46 16.44
CA SER A 42 -15.56 -15.39 17.34
C SER A 42 -17.07 -15.14 17.42
N LEU A 43 -17.51 -13.89 17.39
CA LEU A 43 -18.92 -13.52 17.32
C LEU A 43 -19.55 -13.98 15.98
N TYR A 44 -18.92 -13.69 14.85
CA TYR A 44 -19.44 -14.04 13.52
C TYR A 44 -19.51 -15.56 13.32
N LYS A 45 -18.51 -16.31 13.80
CA LYS A 45 -18.52 -17.78 13.81
C LYS A 45 -19.77 -18.33 14.51
N ARG A 46 -20.09 -17.80 15.70
CA ARG A 46 -21.29 -18.19 16.46
C ARG A 46 -22.59 -17.77 15.76
N LEU A 47 -22.64 -16.53 15.27
CA LEU A 47 -23.85 -15.95 14.66
C LEU A 47 -24.26 -16.69 13.39
N PHE A 48 -23.30 -17.02 12.53
CA PHE A 48 -23.55 -17.67 11.24
C PHE A 48 -23.35 -19.19 11.27
N HIS A 49 -22.98 -19.74 12.42
CA HIS A 49 -22.62 -21.15 12.60
C HIS A 49 -21.59 -21.60 11.54
N ILE A 50 -20.45 -20.90 11.54
CA ILE A 50 -19.32 -21.11 10.61
C ILE A 50 -18.09 -21.52 11.41
N GLU A 51 -17.51 -22.66 11.07
CA GLU A 51 -16.17 -23.06 11.51
C GLU A 51 -15.23 -23.04 10.30
N PRO A 52 -14.25 -22.13 10.24
CA PRO A 52 -13.34 -22.04 9.10
C PRO A 52 -12.47 -23.29 8.95
N GLU A 53 -12.54 -23.94 7.78
CA GLU A 53 -11.65 -25.05 7.42
C GLU A 53 -10.38 -24.58 6.72
N ILE A 54 -10.43 -23.38 6.13
CA ILE A 54 -9.34 -22.72 5.40
C ILE A 54 -9.28 -21.27 5.84
N ILE A 55 -8.05 -20.78 6.05
CA ILE A 55 -7.77 -19.39 6.35
C ILE A 55 -6.93 -18.80 5.22
N ALA A 56 -7.45 -17.74 4.59
CA ALA A 56 -6.73 -16.93 3.62
C ALA A 56 -6.19 -15.66 4.27
N HIS A 57 -4.95 -15.29 3.97
CA HIS A 57 -4.29 -14.12 4.54
C HIS A 57 -3.38 -13.46 3.50
N ASP A 58 -3.00 -12.20 3.73
CA ASP A 58 -2.07 -11.47 2.86
C ASP A 58 -0.69 -12.15 2.82
N LEU A 59 0.07 -11.95 1.74
CA LEU A 59 1.45 -12.41 1.65
C LEU A 59 2.38 -11.73 2.66
N HIS A 60 2.04 -10.53 3.15
CA HIS A 60 2.90 -9.82 4.09
C HIS A 60 3.04 -10.58 5.42
N PRO A 61 4.24 -11.05 5.80
CA PRO A 61 4.41 -11.92 6.97
C PRO A 61 4.25 -11.17 8.29
N ASP A 62 4.54 -9.87 8.31
CA ASP A 62 4.52 -9.10 9.56
C ASP A 62 3.17 -8.53 9.95
N TYR A 63 2.15 -8.58 9.07
CA TYR A 63 0.81 -8.09 9.36
C TYR A 63 0.21 -8.83 10.55
N LEU A 64 -0.43 -8.12 11.48
CA LEU A 64 -1.11 -8.74 12.63
C LEU A 64 -2.19 -9.72 12.16
N ALA A 65 -2.92 -9.39 11.09
CA ALA A 65 -3.90 -10.29 10.49
C ALA A 65 -3.27 -11.58 9.93
N THR A 66 -2.06 -11.50 9.38
CA THR A 66 -1.29 -12.67 8.90
C THR A 66 -0.76 -13.49 10.06
N LYS A 67 -0.23 -12.85 11.11
CA LYS A 67 0.25 -13.55 12.32
C LYS A 67 -0.89 -14.30 13.02
N TYR A 68 -2.06 -13.68 13.14
CA TYR A 68 -3.28 -14.33 13.62
C TYR A 68 -3.60 -15.61 12.81
N ALA A 69 -3.54 -15.53 11.48
CA ALA A 69 -3.76 -16.71 10.63
C ALA A 69 -2.70 -17.79 10.86
N GLN A 70 -1.43 -17.41 11.01
CA GLN A 70 -0.32 -18.33 11.25
C GLN A 70 -0.46 -19.08 12.57
N GLU A 71 -0.82 -18.40 13.65
CA GLU A 71 -1.10 -19.03 14.96
C GLU A 71 -2.19 -20.10 14.84
N LEU A 72 -3.27 -19.82 14.10
CA LEU A 72 -4.33 -20.80 13.83
C LEU A 72 -3.86 -21.98 12.96
N GLY A 73 -2.88 -21.76 12.09
CA GLY A 73 -2.24 -22.81 11.30
C GLY A 73 -1.44 -23.82 12.14
N GLU A 74 -0.89 -23.40 13.29
CA GLU A 74 -0.20 -24.30 14.22
C GLU A 74 -1.14 -25.36 14.81
N PHE A 75 -2.44 -25.06 14.88
CA PHE A 75 -3.49 -25.99 15.29
C PHE A 75 -4.01 -26.88 14.15
N GLY A 76 -3.35 -26.86 12.98
CA GLY A 76 -3.62 -27.76 11.86
C GLY A 76 -4.61 -27.23 10.82
N ILE A 77 -5.03 -25.96 10.92
CA ILE A 77 -5.90 -25.34 9.91
C ILE A 77 -5.08 -25.01 8.66
N LYS A 78 -5.65 -25.28 7.47
CA LYS A 78 -4.99 -25.00 6.20
C LYS A 78 -4.90 -23.49 5.95
N LEU A 79 -3.69 -22.99 5.71
CA LEU A 79 -3.45 -21.60 5.34
C LEU A 79 -3.27 -21.46 3.82
N VAL A 80 -3.81 -20.37 3.28
CA VAL A 80 -3.69 -20.00 1.86
C VAL A 80 -3.22 -18.53 1.79
N PRO A 81 -1.94 -18.27 1.51
CA PRO A 81 -1.48 -16.92 1.28
C PRO A 81 -2.05 -16.40 -0.05
N VAL A 82 -2.53 -15.16 -0.06
CA VAL A 82 -3.07 -14.48 -1.25
C VAL A 82 -2.34 -13.15 -1.43
N GLN A 83 -1.91 -12.88 -2.66
CA GLN A 83 -1.21 -11.63 -2.95
C GLN A 83 -2.19 -10.44 -2.91
N HIS A 84 -1.76 -9.33 -2.29
CA HIS A 84 -2.60 -8.16 -2.02
C HIS A 84 -3.34 -7.61 -3.26
N HIS A 85 -2.64 -7.42 -4.37
CA HIS A 85 -3.20 -6.84 -5.59
C HIS A 85 -4.07 -7.83 -6.36
N HIS A 86 -3.72 -9.12 -6.30
CA HIS A 86 -4.57 -10.20 -6.77
C HIS A 86 -5.87 -10.25 -5.99
N ALA A 87 -5.84 -10.02 -4.66
CA ALA A 87 -7.04 -9.92 -3.84
C ALA A 87 -7.93 -8.73 -4.25
N HIS A 88 -7.35 -7.54 -4.53
CA HIS A 88 -8.09 -6.39 -5.06
C HIS A 88 -8.78 -6.67 -6.40
N ILE A 89 -8.11 -7.39 -7.30
CA ILE A 89 -8.73 -7.75 -8.59
C ILE A 89 -9.78 -8.84 -8.40
N ALA A 90 -9.52 -9.83 -7.54
CA ALA A 90 -10.44 -10.92 -7.25
C ALA A 90 -11.73 -10.45 -6.54
N SER A 91 -11.66 -9.42 -5.69
CA SER A 91 -12.86 -8.83 -5.10
C SER A 91 -13.76 -8.18 -6.17
N CYS A 92 -13.16 -7.44 -7.11
CA CYS A 92 -13.88 -6.86 -8.24
C CYS A 92 -14.51 -7.94 -9.15
N LEU A 93 -13.81 -9.05 -9.40
CA LEU A 93 -14.38 -10.20 -10.11
C LEU A 93 -15.60 -10.78 -9.38
N ALA A 94 -15.50 -10.95 -8.06
CA ALA A 94 -16.55 -11.51 -7.23
C ALA A 94 -17.81 -10.62 -7.24
N ASP A 95 -17.64 -9.30 -7.08
CA ASP A 95 -18.74 -8.33 -7.12
C ASP A 95 -19.47 -8.31 -8.47
N ASN A 96 -18.76 -8.59 -9.56
CA ASN A 96 -19.32 -8.60 -10.91
C ASN A 96 -19.75 -9.99 -11.40
N GLY A 97 -19.57 -11.06 -10.59
CA GLY A 97 -19.89 -12.43 -10.97
C GLY A 97 -19.12 -12.93 -12.21
N LEU A 98 -17.90 -12.43 -12.44
CA LEU A 98 -17.07 -12.81 -13.58
C LEU A 98 -16.15 -13.97 -13.22
N GLU A 99 -16.12 -15.02 -14.04
CA GLU A 99 -15.25 -16.19 -13.81
C GLU A 99 -14.09 -16.32 -14.82
N SER A 100 -14.17 -15.56 -15.92
CA SER A 100 -13.13 -15.58 -16.96
C SER A 100 -11.91 -14.75 -16.53
N PRO A 101 -10.68 -15.11 -16.95
CA PRO A 101 -9.51 -14.28 -16.72
C PRO A 101 -9.65 -12.87 -17.28
N VAL A 102 -9.20 -11.87 -16.53
CA VAL A 102 -9.27 -10.44 -16.88
C VAL A 102 -7.89 -9.81 -16.90
N ILE A 103 -7.78 -8.65 -17.55
CA ILE A 103 -6.71 -7.69 -17.27
C ILE A 103 -7.20 -6.81 -16.12
N GLY A 104 -6.59 -6.95 -14.96
CA GLY A 104 -6.83 -6.10 -13.80
C GLY A 104 -5.74 -5.06 -13.64
N VAL A 105 -6.14 -3.85 -13.27
CA VAL A 105 -5.22 -2.74 -12.93
C VAL A 105 -5.41 -2.47 -11.45
N ALA A 106 -4.37 -2.72 -10.65
CA ALA A 106 -4.39 -2.56 -9.20
C ALA A 106 -3.44 -1.42 -8.82
N PHE A 107 -4.02 -0.25 -8.55
CA PHE A 107 -3.31 0.94 -8.10
C PHE A 107 -3.62 1.19 -6.62
N ASP A 108 -2.59 1.07 -5.78
CA ASP A 108 -2.69 1.25 -4.34
C ASP A 108 -1.48 2.01 -3.79
N GLY A 109 -1.44 2.15 -2.45
CA GLY A 109 -0.32 2.74 -1.72
C GLY A 109 0.83 1.77 -1.51
N THR A 110 0.58 0.64 -0.84
CA THR A 110 1.62 -0.29 -0.40
C THR A 110 1.03 -1.69 -0.33
N GLY A 111 1.54 -2.62 -1.14
CA GLY A 111 1.30 -4.06 -0.95
C GLY A 111 2.55 -4.88 -1.17
N MET A 112 2.71 -5.98 -0.42
CA MET A 112 3.86 -6.87 -0.59
C MET A 112 3.81 -7.55 -1.96
N GLY A 113 4.85 -7.32 -2.74
CA GLY A 113 5.07 -7.99 -4.01
C GLY A 113 5.52 -9.43 -3.82
N ALA A 114 5.22 -10.28 -4.81
CA ALA A 114 5.71 -11.67 -4.82
C ALA A 114 7.24 -11.78 -4.96
N ASP A 115 7.91 -10.68 -5.32
CA ASP A 115 9.36 -10.53 -5.44
C ASP A 115 10.01 -9.82 -4.23
N GLY A 116 9.23 -9.53 -3.18
CA GLY A 116 9.70 -8.86 -1.97
C GLY A 116 9.83 -7.33 -2.09
N ASN A 117 9.49 -6.75 -3.25
CA ASN A 117 9.40 -5.30 -3.41
C ASN A 117 8.00 -4.79 -3.03
N ILE A 118 7.86 -3.48 -2.86
CA ILE A 118 6.56 -2.86 -2.61
C ILE A 118 5.86 -2.64 -3.95
N TRP A 119 4.71 -3.27 -4.14
CA TRP A 119 3.85 -3.05 -5.29
C TRP A 119 2.82 -1.94 -5.00
N GLY A 120 2.20 -1.44 -6.07
CA GLY A 120 1.06 -0.51 -5.99
C GLY A 120 0.68 0.15 -7.30
N GLY A 121 1.27 -0.28 -8.42
CA GLY A 121 1.07 0.31 -9.75
C GLY A 121 1.04 -0.79 -10.80
N GLU A 122 0.18 -1.79 -10.59
CA GLU A 122 0.31 -3.11 -11.21
C GLU A 122 -0.73 -3.41 -12.30
N PHE A 123 -0.30 -4.05 -13.37
CA PHE A 123 -1.15 -4.62 -14.41
C PHE A 123 -1.02 -6.14 -14.36
N LEU A 124 -2.10 -6.83 -14.02
CA LEU A 124 -2.14 -8.28 -13.87
C LEU A 124 -3.11 -8.90 -14.88
N VAL A 125 -2.76 -10.06 -15.43
CA VAL A 125 -3.75 -10.98 -16.01
C VAL A 125 -4.13 -11.96 -14.90
N ALA A 126 -5.37 -11.94 -14.43
CA ALA A 126 -5.77 -12.67 -13.23
C ALA A 126 -7.16 -13.32 -13.36
N ASP A 127 -7.32 -14.44 -12.65
CA ASP A 127 -8.59 -15.11 -12.33
C ASP A 127 -8.67 -15.34 -10.81
N TYR A 128 -9.65 -16.10 -10.30
CA TYR A 128 -9.78 -16.36 -8.86
C TYR A 128 -8.63 -17.18 -8.24
N ARG A 129 -7.85 -17.89 -9.04
CA ARG A 129 -6.83 -18.84 -8.57
C ARG A 129 -5.41 -18.36 -8.80
N ASN A 130 -5.17 -17.67 -9.90
CA ASN A 130 -3.84 -17.29 -10.33
C ASN A 130 -3.82 -15.85 -10.87
N PHE A 131 -2.64 -15.25 -10.82
CA PHE A 131 -2.35 -14.02 -11.51
C PHE A 131 -0.99 -14.11 -12.20
N ARG A 132 -0.82 -13.33 -13.26
CA ARG A 132 0.46 -13.08 -13.93
C ARG A 132 0.64 -11.58 -14.07
N ARG A 133 1.71 -11.05 -13.47
CA ARG A 133 2.10 -9.65 -13.63
C ARG A 133 2.59 -9.41 -15.06
N VAL A 134 1.96 -8.48 -15.78
CA VAL A 134 2.26 -8.20 -17.20
C VAL A 134 2.80 -6.79 -17.44
N GLY A 135 2.65 -5.89 -16.47
CA GLY A 135 3.22 -4.56 -16.50
C GLY A 135 3.18 -3.94 -15.10
N HIS A 136 4.06 -2.97 -14.85
CA HIS A 136 4.08 -2.21 -13.61
C HIS A 136 4.86 -0.89 -13.78
N LEU A 137 4.71 0.03 -12.85
CA LEU A 137 5.58 1.21 -12.77
C LEU A 137 7.03 0.79 -12.50
N GLU A 138 7.99 1.52 -13.06
CA GLU A 138 9.41 1.30 -12.78
C GLU A 138 9.67 1.33 -11.27
N TYR A 139 10.50 0.40 -10.79
CA TYR A 139 10.86 0.34 -9.39
C TYR A 139 11.77 1.50 -9.01
N LEU A 140 11.27 2.35 -8.11
CA LEU A 140 12.01 3.52 -7.63
C LEU A 140 12.24 3.42 -6.12
N PRO A 141 13.32 4.03 -5.60
CA PRO A 141 13.63 3.95 -4.18
C PRO A 141 12.63 4.74 -3.34
N LEU A 142 12.29 4.18 -2.18
CA LEU A 142 11.51 4.84 -1.13
C LEU A 142 12.41 5.15 0.08
N PRO A 143 13.20 6.24 0.05
CA PRO A 143 14.26 6.50 1.03
C PRO A 143 13.71 6.78 2.43
N GLY A 144 13.96 5.86 3.36
CA GLY A 144 13.42 5.87 4.71
C GLY A 144 12.18 4.99 4.90
N GLY A 145 11.73 4.26 3.87
CA GLY A 145 10.56 3.39 3.94
C GLY A 145 9.31 4.16 4.38
N ALA A 146 8.74 3.78 5.53
CA ALA A 146 7.58 4.47 6.13
C ALA A 146 7.79 5.98 6.34
N ALA A 147 9.02 6.43 6.58
CA ALA A 147 9.31 7.87 6.71
C ALA A 147 9.00 8.64 5.42
N ALA A 148 9.19 8.03 4.24
CA ALA A 148 8.89 8.66 2.96
C ALA A 148 7.39 8.68 2.65
N ILE A 149 6.60 7.79 3.27
CA ILE A 149 5.13 7.85 3.22
C ILE A 149 4.64 9.08 4.00
N LYS A 150 5.14 9.29 5.23
CA LYS A 150 4.79 10.46 6.05
C LYS A 150 5.34 11.79 5.51
N ARG A 151 6.44 11.72 4.75
CA ARG A 151 7.12 12.87 4.17
C ARG A 151 7.29 12.69 2.66
N PRO A 152 6.22 12.89 1.86
CA PRO A 152 6.24 12.81 0.40
C PRO A 152 7.43 13.48 -0.29
N TYR A 153 7.98 14.56 0.27
CA TYR A 153 9.19 15.20 -0.27
C TYR A 153 10.37 14.23 -0.40
N ARG A 154 10.49 13.22 0.48
CA ARG A 154 11.55 12.20 0.42
C ARG A 154 11.39 11.32 -0.83
N THR A 155 10.16 10.93 -1.14
CA THR A 155 9.81 10.17 -2.35
C THR A 155 10.11 10.98 -3.60
N ALA A 156 9.70 12.26 -3.62
CA ALA A 156 10.00 13.18 -4.73
C ALA A 156 11.50 13.33 -5.00
N ILE A 157 12.30 13.59 -3.96
CA ILE A 157 13.76 13.68 -4.07
C ILE A 157 14.34 12.36 -4.60
N GLY A 158 13.88 11.22 -4.07
CA GLY A 158 14.36 9.90 -4.51
C GLY A 158 14.05 9.62 -5.98
N TYR A 159 12.87 10.02 -6.45
CA TYR A 159 12.46 9.84 -7.85
C TYR A 159 13.26 10.75 -8.78
N ILE A 160 13.43 12.04 -8.45
CA ILE A 160 14.26 12.95 -9.24
C ILE A 160 15.69 12.44 -9.34
N LEU A 161 16.30 12.08 -8.21
CA LEU A 161 17.70 11.62 -8.20
C LEU A 161 17.88 10.38 -9.06
N THR A 162 16.95 9.43 -9.00
CA THR A 162 17.05 8.16 -9.73
C THR A 162 16.79 8.34 -11.23
N LEU A 163 15.77 9.14 -11.60
CA LEU A 163 15.33 9.27 -12.98
C LEU A 163 16.06 10.37 -13.75
N LEU A 164 16.38 11.49 -13.09
CA LEU A 164 16.86 12.73 -13.71
C LEU A 164 18.25 13.17 -13.23
N GLY A 165 18.74 12.59 -12.13
CA GLY A 165 20.06 12.86 -11.57
C GLY A 165 20.14 14.15 -10.74
N GLU A 166 21.32 14.36 -10.17
CA GLU A 166 21.58 15.42 -9.18
C GLU A 166 21.44 16.83 -9.75
N ASN A 167 21.79 17.04 -11.02
CA ASN A 167 21.65 18.34 -11.67
C ASN A 167 20.19 18.80 -11.73
N ALA A 168 19.26 17.87 -11.97
CA ALA A 168 17.83 18.17 -11.97
C ALA A 168 17.33 18.51 -10.55
N LEU A 169 17.77 17.77 -9.53
CA LEU A 169 17.44 18.08 -8.14
C LEU A 169 17.90 19.49 -7.75
N ASN A 170 19.13 19.85 -8.07
CA ASN A 170 19.68 21.18 -7.78
C ASN A 170 18.89 22.29 -8.48
N ALA A 171 18.41 22.05 -9.70
CA ALA A 171 17.57 22.99 -10.42
C ALA A 171 16.20 23.20 -9.74
N VAL A 172 15.56 22.12 -9.28
CA VAL A 172 14.28 22.17 -8.54
C VAL A 172 14.44 22.97 -7.25
N ILE A 173 15.44 22.64 -6.43
CA ILE A 173 15.73 23.36 -5.18
C ILE A 173 15.97 24.85 -5.43
N ALA A 174 16.75 25.19 -6.47
CA ALA A 174 17.04 26.58 -6.82
C ALA A 174 15.81 27.36 -7.32
N SER A 175 14.84 26.68 -7.95
CA SER A 175 13.58 27.31 -8.38
C SER A 175 12.63 27.56 -7.21
N GLU A 176 12.49 26.61 -6.29
CA GLU A 176 11.52 26.68 -5.19
C GLU A 176 11.96 27.64 -4.07
N ALA A 177 13.27 27.82 -3.86
CA ALA A 177 13.80 28.83 -2.94
C ALA A 177 13.30 30.27 -3.26
N LYS A 178 12.79 30.51 -4.47
CA LYS A 178 12.21 31.80 -4.89
C LYS A 178 10.70 31.92 -4.64
N GLN A 179 10.00 30.83 -4.32
CA GLN A 179 8.53 30.75 -4.16
C GLN A 179 8.19 30.32 -2.72
N SER A 180 8.25 31.28 -1.79
CA SER A 180 8.38 31.06 -0.35
C SER A 180 7.09 30.70 0.42
N GLN A 181 6.13 29.95 -0.12
CA GLN A 181 4.81 29.80 0.55
C GLN A 181 4.26 28.39 0.71
N LEU A 182 4.96 27.34 0.28
CA LEU A 182 4.44 25.97 0.35
C LEU A 182 5.51 24.98 0.83
N ALA A 183 5.09 24.02 1.65
CA ALA A 183 5.91 22.91 2.17
C ALA A 183 6.34 22.00 1.01
N SER A 184 7.41 22.41 0.33
CA SER A 184 7.91 21.87 -0.94
C SER A 184 9.34 21.37 -0.77
N VAL A 185 9.86 20.67 -1.77
CA VAL A 185 11.20 20.06 -1.78
C VAL A 185 12.31 21.09 -1.45
N GLY A 186 12.12 22.36 -1.79
CA GLY A 186 13.05 23.47 -1.59
C GLY A 186 13.12 23.99 -0.15
N GLN A 187 12.20 23.59 0.73
CA GLN A 187 12.28 23.88 2.17
C GLN A 187 13.03 22.79 2.96
N VAL A 188 13.45 21.71 2.28
CA VAL A 188 14.19 20.60 2.89
C VAL A 188 15.64 21.02 3.15
N THR A 189 16.13 20.76 4.35
CA THR A 189 17.52 21.09 4.72
C THR A 189 18.55 20.33 3.88
N GLU A 190 19.71 20.94 3.62
CA GLU A 190 20.81 20.28 2.91
C GLU A 190 21.24 18.97 3.59
N VAL A 191 21.19 18.92 4.93
CA VAL A 191 21.49 17.72 5.72
C VAL A 191 20.52 16.58 5.41
N GLU A 192 19.22 16.87 5.36
CA GLU A 192 18.19 15.88 5.05
C GLU A 192 18.32 15.37 3.61
N ILE A 193 18.62 16.25 2.65
CA ILE A 193 18.87 15.87 1.25
C ILE A 193 20.08 14.92 1.16
N GLU A 194 21.18 15.23 1.84
CA GLU A 194 22.37 14.38 1.88
C GLU A 194 22.09 13.01 2.53
N VAL A 195 21.25 12.97 3.57
CA VAL A 195 20.79 11.71 4.18
C VAL A 195 20.00 10.88 3.16
N ILE A 196 19.07 11.49 2.43
CA ILE A 196 18.27 10.82 1.39
C ILE A 196 19.19 10.26 0.29
N LYS A 197 20.13 11.08 -0.23
CA LYS A 197 21.12 10.64 -1.22
C LYS A 197 21.87 9.39 -0.74
N ARG A 198 22.42 9.43 0.47
CA ARG A 198 23.16 8.30 1.05
C ARG A 198 22.31 7.06 1.25
N GLN A 199 21.04 7.21 1.65
CA GLN A 199 20.11 6.08 1.77
C GLN A 199 19.90 5.38 0.43
N ILE A 200 19.74 6.15 -0.64
CA ILE A 200 19.54 5.63 -2.00
C ILE A 200 20.82 4.95 -2.50
N GLU A 201 21.96 5.66 -2.47
CA GLU A 201 23.25 5.17 -2.95
C GLU A 201 23.68 3.86 -2.27
N ARG A 202 23.47 3.77 -0.96
CA ARG A 202 23.87 2.61 -0.15
C ARG A 202 22.76 1.58 0.02
N ARG A 203 21.55 1.85 -0.50
CA ARG A 203 20.33 1.03 -0.32
C ARG A 203 20.02 0.75 1.15
N ILE A 204 20.23 1.73 2.01
CA ILE A 204 19.97 1.64 3.46
C ILE A 204 18.56 2.15 3.72
N ASN A 205 17.68 1.29 4.24
CA ASN A 205 16.27 1.62 4.52
C ASN A 205 15.58 2.30 3.32
N SER A 206 15.92 1.88 2.11
CA SER A 206 15.40 2.43 0.86
C SER A 206 14.86 1.28 0.00
N PRO A 207 13.74 0.65 0.42
CA PRO A 207 13.11 -0.39 -0.38
C PRO A 207 12.68 0.17 -1.74
N LEU A 208 12.58 -0.71 -2.73
CA LEU A 208 12.07 -0.34 -4.04
C LEU A 208 10.54 -0.46 -4.04
N THR A 209 9.90 0.48 -4.75
CA THR A 209 8.44 0.51 -4.90
C THR A 209 8.03 0.81 -6.33
N SER A 210 6.97 0.16 -6.78
CA SER A 210 6.23 0.46 -8.02
C SER A 210 4.87 1.09 -7.73
N SER A 211 4.71 1.73 -6.57
CA SER A 211 3.43 2.22 -6.08
C SER A 211 2.91 3.45 -6.83
N MET A 212 1.64 3.39 -7.24
CA MET A 212 0.91 4.53 -7.79
C MET A 212 0.65 5.58 -6.72
N GLY A 213 0.31 5.19 -5.49
CA GLY A 213 0.15 6.12 -4.37
C GLY A 213 1.44 6.92 -4.10
N ARG A 214 2.61 6.26 -4.13
CA ARG A 214 3.91 6.95 -3.97
C ARG A 214 4.23 7.88 -5.12
N LEU A 215 3.81 7.55 -6.36
CA LEU A 215 3.92 8.48 -7.49
C LEU A 215 3.05 9.73 -7.28
N PHE A 216 1.81 9.57 -6.81
CA PHE A 216 0.94 10.70 -6.47
C PHE A 216 1.53 11.56 -5.35
N ASP A 217 2.06 10.94 -4.29
CA ASP A 217 2.73 11.63 -3.19
C ASP A 217 3.92 12.46 -3.71
N ALA A 218 4.77 11.86 -4.55
CA ALA A 218 5.91 12.55 -5.14
C ALA A 218 5.48 13.76 -5.97
N ILE A 219 4.48 13.62 -6.84
CA ILE A 219 3.96 14.73 -7.66
C ILE A 219 3.35 15.82 -6.77
N SER A 220 2.58 15.45 -5.75
CA SER A 220 1.99 16.39 -4.79
C SER A 220 3.06 17.22 -4.09
N ALA A 221 4.17 16.60 -3.66
CA ALA A 221 5.29 17.30 -3.06
C ALA A 221 6.03 18.22 -4.06
N LEU A 222 6.21 17.79 -5.31
CA LEU A 222 6.85 18.58 -6.37
C LEU A 222 6.04 19.80 -6.80
N LEU A 223 4.71 19.70 -6.72
CA LEU A 223 3.83 20.84 -6.99
C LEU A 223 3.66 21.74 -5.76
N GLY A 224 4.34 21.43 -4.64
CA GLY A 224 4.20 22.15 -3.39
C GLY A 224 2.82 22.00 -2.74
N ILE A 225 2.01 21.02 -3.14
CA ILE A 225 0.68 20.81 -2.57
C ILE A 225 0.82 20.22 -1.16
N ARG A 226 1.59 19.13 -1.03
CA ARG A 226 1.76 18.45 0.25
C ARG A 226 3.13 17.76 0.36
N GLY A 227 4.02 18.32 1.18
CA GLY A 227 5.34 17.75 1.47
C GLY A 227 5.39 16.79 2.67
N GLU A 228 4.46 16.93 3.62
CA GLU A 228 4.31 16.08 4.82
C GLU A 228 2.82 15.81 5.06
N ILE A 229 2.45 14.58 5.44
CA ILE A 229 1.05 14.17 5.64
C ILE A 229 0.71 13.88 7.10
N ASP A 230 -0.52 14.19 7.48
CA ASP A 230 -1.12 13.91 8.78
C ASP A 230 -1.84 12.55 8.79
N TYR A 231 -2.42 12.15 7.65
CA TYR A 231 -3.14 10.88 7.49
C TYR A 231 -2.82 10.21 6.15
N GLU A 232 -3.07 8.90 6.07
CA GLU A 232 -2.79 8.09 4.88
C GLU A 232 -3.58 8.59 3.65
N GLY A 233 -2.91 8.70 2.51
CA GLY A 233 -3.52 9.16 1.25
C GLY A 233 -3.68 10.68 1.11
N GLN A 234 -3.39 11.50 2.13
CA GLN A 234 -3.64 12.95 2.10
C GLN A 234 -3.02 13.65 0.88
N ALA A 235 -1.75 13.39 0.57
CA ALA A 235 -1.08 14.07 -0.53
C ALA A 235 -1.70 13.72 -1.90
N ALA A 236 -2.14 12.48 -2.09
CA ALA A 236 -2.84 12.04 -3.29
C ALA A 236 -4.23 12.68 -3.42
N VAL A 237 -5.00 12.74 -2.33
CA VAL A 237 -6.33 13.38 -2.29
C VAL A 237 -6.22 14.88 -2.57
N GLU A 238 -5.26 15.57 -1.95
CA GLU A 238 -5.06 17.00 -2.18
C GLU A 238 -4.58 17.30 -3.60
N LEU A 239 -3.77 16.41 -4.19
CA LEU A 239 -3.37 16.52 -5.60
C LEU A 239 -4.57 16.39 -6.54
N GLU A 240 -5.47 15.44 -6.29
CA GLU A 240 -6.71 15.28 -7.07
C GLU A 240 -7.58 16.55 -6.99
N MET A 241 -7.79 17.08 -5.79
CA MET A 241 -8.56 18.32 -5.59
C MET A 241 -7.95 19.51 -6.34
N ALA A 242 -6.63 19.66 -6.30
CA ALA A 242 -5.93 20.70 -7.02
C ALA A 242 -6.11 20.54 -8.55
N ALA A 243 -6.00 19.32 -9.07
CA ALA A 243 -6.19 19.04 -10.49
C ALA A 243 -7.62 19.38 -10.98
N LEU A 244 -8.64 19.09 -10.17
CA LEU A 244 -10.04 19.39 -10.49
C LEU A 244 -10.35 20.89 -10.52
N SER A 245 -9.64 21.71 -9.72
CA SER A 245 -9.82 23.16 -9.71
C SER A 245 -9.23 23.90 -10.91
N SER A 246 -8.56 23.17 -11.81
CA SER A 246 -7.97 23.70 -13.04
C SER A 246 -8.88 23.57 -14.27
N VAL A 247 -10.13 23.14 -14.09
CA VAL A 247 -11.15 22.94 -15.15
C VAL A 247 -12.19 24.06 -15.14
#